data_AF-A0A382UHT6-F1
#
_entry.id   AF-A0A382UHT6-F1
#
_cell.length_a   1.000
_cell.length_b   1.000
_cell.length_c   1.000
_cell.angle_alpha   90.00
_cell.angle_beta   90.00
_cell.angle_gamma   90.00
#
_symmetry.space_group_name_H-M   'P 1'
#
loop_
_entity.id
_entity.type
_entity.pdbx_description
1 polymer ?
#
loop_
_entity_poly.entity_id
_entity_poly.type
_entity_poly.pdbx_seq_one_letter_code
_entity_poly.pdbx_strand_id
1 'polypeptide(L)'
;SVTQSEDGANFPVMLNINLGGVTHGYEFGLTSSAQVGAIHIDLSTTLPIVDETGATITSINSVLRIADGSALSVFVGDAEVHEGDATPTAVVYLNHAHSDDVTLSYTLSSIGADSATADVDYSASTGTVTILAGYTSATIALPILSDASIESNETFTLTVNSVSAGTLVNSTASITIHDSTKTVTSSTELSSLSADVVDSINSSITTSLEDAYNTAATNASKTWALDSTVFTTAANNLVPGLKTIVDVFYGIIKTEIDSAAATEDVSAFATSLMVANAATKLFDPTTIIGTN
;
A
#
# COMPACT_ATOMS: atom_id res chain seq x y z
N SER A 1 -0.06 23.82 34.19
CA SER A 1 -1.27 23.63 33.35
C SER A 1 -0.84 23.29 31.95
N VAL A 2 -1.62 22.46 31.26
CA VAL A 2 -1.44 22.21 29.82
C VAL A 2 -2.44 23.10 29.09
N THR A 3 -1.99 23.86 28.10
CA THR A 3 -2.87 24.71 27.28
C THR A 3 -2.52 24.44 25.83
N GLN A 4 -3.49 24.01 25.02
CA GLN A 4 -3.33 23.94 23.57
C GLN A 4 -3.33 25.36 23.00
N SER A 5 -2.48 25.65 22.02
CA SER A 5 -2.63 26.85 21.20
C SER A 5 -3.83 26.68 20.28
N GLU A 6 -4.63 27.74 20.11
CA GLU A 6 -5.85 27.76 19.30
C GLU A 6 -5.63 27.58 17.79
N ASP A 7 -4.39 27.47 17.32
CA ASP A 7 -4.09 27.24 15.92
C ASP A 7 -3.69 25.78 15.71
N GLY A 8 -4.47 25.05 14.93
CA GLY A 8 -4.41 23.58 14.70
C GLY A 8 -3.16 23.05 14.01
N ALA A 9 -1.99 23.65 14.23
CA ALA A 9 -0.69 23.14 13.83
C ALA A 9 0.00 22.46 15.03
N ASN A 10 0.23 21.16 14.90
CA ASN A 10 0.82 20.29 15.91
C ASN A 10 2.28 20.69 16.25
N PHE A 11 2.49 21.58 17.23
CA PHE A 11 3.80 21.92 17.82
C PHE A 11 3.65 22.26 19.33
N PRO A 12 4.75 22.21 20.12
CA PRO A 12 4.85 21.42 21.34
C PRO A 12 3.93 21.86 22.48
N VAL A 13 3.45 20.86 23.22
CA VAL A 13 2.72 21.04 24.48
C VAL A 13 3.65 21.72 25.50
N MET A 14 3.40 22.99 25.83
CA MET A 14 4.11 23.65 26.93
C MET A 14 3.62 23.09 28.28
N LEU A 15 4.53 22.50 29.04
CA LEU A 15 4.31 22.08 30.42
C LEU A 15 4.60 23.26 31.36
N ASN A 16 3.56 23.99 31.78
CA ASN A 16 3.70 24.98 32.85
C ASN A 16 3.76 24.28 34.22
N ILE A 17 4.95 24.22 34.82
CA ILE A 17 5.17 23.76 36.21
C ILE A 17 5.04 24.99 37.12
N ASN A 18 3.95 25.06 37.88
CA ASN A 18 3.76 26.11 38.88
C ASN A 18 4.31 25.60 40.22
N LEU A 19 5.53 26.01 40.56
CA LEU A 19 6.13 25.71 41.86
C LEU A 19 5.45 26.61 42.91
N GLY A 20 4.39 26.09 43.53
CA GLY A 20 3.66 26.80 44.57
C GLY A 20 4.56 27.12 45.75
N GLY A 21 4.77 28.42 46.00
CA GLY A 21 5.35 28.92 47.24
C GLY A 21 6.87 29.00 47.28
N VAL A 22 7.47 29.87 46.46
CA VAL A 22 8.82 30.39 46.74
C VAL A 22 8.72 31.87 47.04
N THR A 23 8.93 32.22 48.31
CA THR A 23 8.82 33.59 48.84
C THR A 23 9.95 34.52 48.37
N HIS A 24 10.87 34.04 47.52
CA HIS A 24 11.98 34.82 47.00
C HIS A 24 12.13 34.53 45.50
N GLY A 25 12.17 35.60 44.71
CA GLY A 25 12.26 35.52 43.26
C GLY A 25 13.57 34.89 42.82
N TYR A 26 13.48 33.72 42.19
CA TYR A 26 14.61 33.05 41.56
C TYR A 26 14.19 32.63 40.15
N GLU A 27 15.02 32.95 39.15
CA GLU A 27 14.80 32.53 37.77
C GLU A 27 15.16 31.05 37.62
N PHE A 28 14.16 30.22 37.36
CA PHE A 28 14.33 28.85 36.91
C PHE A 28 14.26 28.82 35.38
N GLY A 29 15.36 28.46 34.71
CA GLY A 29 15.38 28.22 33.27
C GLY A 29 14.96 26.79 32.96
N LEU A 30 13.96 26.61 32.10
CA LEU A 30 13.53 25.31 31.59
C LEU A 30 13.85 25.24 30.09
N THR A 31 14.61 24.23 29.66
CA THR A 31 14.78 23.88 28.25
C THR A 31 14.20 22.50 28.01
N SER A 32 13.07 22.41 27.30
CA SER A 32 12.51 21.13 26.85
C SER A 32 12.67 20.98 25.34
N SER A 33 13.28 19.89 24.91
CA SER A 33 13.31 19.44 23.51
C SER A 33 12.34 18.27 23.38
N ALA A 34 11.23 18.46 22.68
CA ALA A 34 10.21 17.43 22.49
C ALA A 34 10.53 16.54 21.27
N GLN A 35 10.87 15.28 21.51
CA GLN A 35 10.52 14.18 20.61
C GLN A 35 9.77 13.11 21.42
N VAL A 36 8.91 12.36 20.75
CA VAL A 36 8.16 11.23 21.30
C VAL A 36 9.14 10.29 22.02
N GLY A 37 8.99 10.06 23.34
CA GLY A 37 9.76 9.03 24.05
C GLY A 37 10.11 9.29 25.51
N ALA A 38 10.44 10.51 25.93
CA ALA A 38 10.61 10.91 27.33
C ALA A 38 10.94 12.41 27.42
N ILE A 39 10.29 13.14 28.33
CA ILE A 39 10.72 14.50 28.66
C ILE A 39 11.68 14.40 29.84
N HIS A 40 12.94 14.78 29.62
CA HIS A 40 13.92 14.98 30.69
C HIS A 40 13.78 16.42 31.19
N ILE A 41 13.58 16.59 32.50
CA ILE A 41 13.54 17.91 33.15
C ILE A 41 14.87 18.08 33.87
N ASP A 42 15.79 18.84 33.27
CA ASP A 42 17.06 19.20 33.90
C ASP A 42 16.87 20.49 34.73
N LEU A 43 16.92 20.36 36.05
CA LEU A 43 16.95 21.50 36.97
C LEU A 43 18.42 21.91 37.18
N SER A 44 18.84 23.06 36.65
CA SER A 44 20.16 23.62 36.94
C SER A 44 20.03 24.83 37.87
N THR A 45 20.82 24.84 38.94
CA THR A 45 20.94 25.98 39.85
C THR A 45 22.41 26.16 40.21
N THR A 46 22.83 27.40 40.47
CA THR A 46 24.20 27.73 40.92
C THR A 46 24.37 27.57 42.44
N LEU A 47 23.31 27.21 43.18
CA LEU A 47 23.30 27.03 44.62
C LEU A 47 23.11 25.55 45.00
N PRO A 48 23.72 25.08 46.12
CA PRO A 48 23.49 23.73 46.63
C PRO A 48 22.04 23.62 47.12
N ILE A 49 21.21 22.83 46.41
CA ILE A 49 19.89 22.43 46.91
C ILE A 49 20.12 21.55 48.14
N VAL A 50 19.35 21.73 49.21
CA VAL A 50 19.43 20.90 50.42
C VAL A 50 18.04 20.33 50.78
N ASP A 51 17.99 19.16 51.41
CA ASP A 51 16.74 18.59 51.95
C ASP A 51 16.31 19.27 53.27
N GLU A 52 15.18 18.83 53.85
CA GLU A 52 14.65 19.38 55.10
C GLU A 52 15.57 19.20 56.32
N THR A 53 16.58 18.33 56.20
CA THR A 53 17.62 18.09 57.21
C THR A 53 18.91 18.87 56.94
N GLY A 54 18.97 19.62 55.83
CA GLY A 54 20.11 20.42 55.41
C GLY A 54 21.16 19.64 54.60
N ALA A 55 20.88 18.40 54.18
CA ALA A 55 21.80 17.61 53.37
C ALA A 55 21.76 18.04 51.90
N THR A 56 22.91 18.21 51.25
CA THR A 56 22.99 18.62 49.85
C THR A 56 22.38 17.57 48.91
N ILE A 57 21.41 18.00 48.10
CA ILE A 57 20.80 17.25 47.02
C ILE A 57 21.67 17.42 45.77
N THR A 58 22.42 16.39 45.43
CA THR A 58 23.37 16.40 44.30
C THR A 58 22.74 16.03 42.96
N SER A 59 21.52 15.48 42.95
CA SER A 59 20.74 15.16 41.74
C SER A 59 19.27 14.89 42.08
N ILE A 60 18.33 15.39 41.28
CA ILE A 60 16.92 14.98 41.30
C ILE A 60 16.62 14.28 39.97
N ASN A 61 16.52 12.95 39.99
CA ASN A 61 16.21 12.16 38.80
C ASN A 61 14.72 11.81 38.80
N SER A 62 13.89 12.65 38.16
CA SER A 62 12.46 12.39 37.97
C SER A 62 12.17 12.23 36.48
N VAL A 63 11.58 11.09 36.10
CA VAL A 63 11.14 10.84 34.72
C VAL A 63 9.64 11.04 34.64
N LEU A 64 9.18 12.09 33.93
CA LEU A 64 7.78 12.24 33.57
C LEU A 64 7.53 11.51 32.25
N ARG A 65 6.69 10.47 32.30
CA ARG A 65 6.20 9.77 31.11
C ARG A 65 4.82 10.33 30.75
N ILE A 66 4.70 10.94 29.57
CA ILE A 66 3.40 11.35 29.01
C ILE A 66 3.04 10.32 27.94
N ALA A 67 1.86 9.73 28.06
CA ALA A 67 1.30 8.80 27.08
C ALA A 67 0.18 9.48 26.29
N ASP A 68 -0.11 8.95 25.10
CA ASP A 68 -1.34 9.30 24.40
C ASP A 68 -2.56 8.87 25.23
N GLY A 69 -3.53 9.77 25.38
CA GLY A 69 -4.78 9.54 26.11
C GLY A 69 -5.95 9.20 25.19
N SER A 70 -5.72 9.11 23.87
CA SER A 70 -6.73 8.64 22.94
C SER A 70 -7.12 7.18 23.23
N ALA A 71 -8.36 6.81 22.91
CA ALA A 71 -8.79 5.42 23.05
C ALA A 71 -8.03 4.56 22.02
N LEU A 72 -7.58 3.37 22.44
CA LEU A 72 -6.91 2.44 21.53
C LEU A 72 -7.88 2.01 20.41
N SER A 73 -7.49 2.22 19.16
CA SER A 73 -8.22 1.80 17.98
C SER A 73 -7.37 0.90 17.10
N VAL A 74 -8.01 -0.09 16.51
CA VAL A 74 -7.40 -1.09 15.62
C VAL A 74 -8.00 -0.93 14.23
N PHE A 75 -7.14 -0.98 13.21
CA PHE A 75 -7.57 -0.92 11.81
C PHE A 75 -6.67 -1.77 10.92
N VAL A 76 -7.25 -2.27 9.84
CA VAL A 76 -6.53 -2.89 8.73
C VAL A 76 -6.60 -1.96 7.51
N GLY A 77 -5.55 -1.96 6.68
CA GLY A 77 -5.54 -1.26 5.39
C GLY A 77 -5.56 -2.25 4.24
N ASP A 78 -6.04 -1.79 3.09
CA ASP A 78 -5.97 -2.52 1.83
C ASP A 78 -4.52 -2.83 1.45
N ALA A 79 -4.31 -3.88 0.66
CA ALA A 79 -3.00 -4.28 0.20
C ALA A 79 -3.04 -4.75 -1.25
N GLU A 80 -1.93 -4.56 -1.96
CA GLU A 80 -1.68 -5.07 -3.30
C GLU A 80 -0.52 -6.06 -3.21
N VAL A 81 -0.67 -7.22 -3.83
CA VAL A 81 0.30 -8.31 -3.86
C VAL A 81 0.38 -8.88 -5.26
N HIS A 82 1.48 -9.54 -5.60
CA HIS A 82 1.64 -10.24 -6.86
C HIS A 82 1.68 -11.74 -6.64
N GLU A 83 1.14 -12.49 -7.59
CA GLU A 83 1.47 -13.90 -7.68
C GLU A 83 2.99 -14.09 -7.74
N GLY A 84 3.49 -15.11 -7.05
CA GLY A 84 4.93 -15.39 -6.99
C GLY A 84 5.73 -14.45 -6.09
N ASP A 85 5.09 -13.49 -5.40
CA ASP A 85 5.74 -12.75 -4.30
C ASP A 85 6.32 -13.74 -3.29
N ALA A 86 7.57 -13.52 -2.88
CA ALA A 86 8.23 -14.40 -1.92
C ALA A 86 7.56 -14.36 -0.54
N THR A 87 6.99 -13.21 -0.17
CA THR A 87 6.32 -12.97 1.13
C THR A 87 5.19 -11.94 0.99
N PRO A 88 4.04 -12.31 0.40
CA PRO A 88 2.90 -11.41 0.30
C PRO A 88 2.27 -11.21 1.69
N THR A 89 2.01 -9.95 2.04
CA THR A 89 1.55 -9.58 3.40
C THR A 89 0.55 -8.44 3.39
N ALA A 90 -0.41 -8.49 4.32
CA ALA A 90 -1.22 -7.34 4.74
C ALA A 90 -0.71 -6.82 6.10
N VAL A 91 -1.12 -5.61 6.50
CA VAL A 91 -0.70 -5.01 7.77
C VAL A 91 -1.91 -4.57 8.60
N VAL A 92 -1.89 -4.91 9.88
CA VAL A 92 -2.82 -4.40 10.90
C VAL A 92 -2.12 -3.37 11.77
N TYR A 93 -2.88 -2.37 12.23
CA TYR A 93 -2.36 -1.19 12.91
C TYR A 93 -3.11 -0.87 14.20
N LEU A 94 -2.38 -0.29 15.15
CA LEU A 94 -2.87 0.47 16.30
C LEU A 94 -2.64 1.97 16.05
N ASN A 95 -3.51 2.82 16.55
CA ASN A 95 -3.31 4.28 16.51
C ASN A 95 -2.15 4.76 17.41
N HIS A 96 -1.81 4.01 18.45
CA HIS A 96 -0.63 4.20 19.28
C HIS A 96 -0.17 2.88 19.90
N ALA A 97 1.05 2.84 20.44
CA ALA A 97 1.58 1.63 21.06
C ALA A 97 0.78 1.26 22.32
N HIS A 98 0.65 -0.05 22.58
CA HIS A 98 0.02 -0.59 23.78
C HIS A 98 1.07 -1.21 24.72
N SER A 99 0.80 -1.21 26.04
CA SER A 99 1.74 -1.74 27.05
C SER A 99 1.82 -3.27 27.09
N ASP A 100 0.77 -3.92 26.60
CA ASP A 100 0.64 -5.38 26.49
C ASP A 100 0.43 -5.78 25.03
N ASP A 101 0.69 -7.04 24.72
CA ASP A 101 0.42 -7.63 23.40
C ASP A 101 -1.07 -7.52 23.03
N VAL A 102 -1.35 -7.10 21.79
CA VAL A 102 -2.71 -7.05 21.24
C VAL A 102 -2.87 -8.17 20.22
N THR A 103 -3.78 -9.11 20.49
CA THR A 103 -4.05 -10.24 19.61
C THR A 103 -5.36 -10.03 18.85
N LEU A 104 -5.32 -10.32 17.56
CA LEU A 104 -6.44 -10.20 16.64
C LEU A 104 -6.71 -11.56 15.99
N SER A 105 -7.96 -11.87 15.69
CA SER A 105 -8.32 -12.99 14.81
C SER A 105 -8.82 -12.47 13.47
N TYR A 106 -8.51 -13.16 12.38
CA TYR A 106 -8.90 -12.77 11.02
C TYR A 106 -9.39 -13.94 10.18
N THR A 107 -10.09 -13.63 9.09
CA THR A 107 -10.59 -14.55 8.05
C THR A 107 -10.25 -13.98 6.68
N LEU A 108 -9.81 -14.83 5.76
CA LEU A 108 -9.66 -14.53 4.34
C LEU A 108 -10.83 -15.15 3.56
N SER A 109 -11.55 -14.37 2.76
CA SER A 109 -12.74 -14.82 2.02
C SER A 109 -12.96 -14.04 0.71
N SER A 110 -13.61 -14.64 -0.29
CA SER A 110 -13.81 -13.98 -1.60
C SER A 110 -14.84 -12.84 -1.56
N ILE A 111 -14.77 -11.94 -2.56
CA ILE A 111 -15.72 -10.83 -2.81
C ILE A 111 -16.51 -11.04 -4.11
N GLY A 112 -17.81 -11.35 -4.03
CA GLY A 112 -18.71 -11.18 -5.17
C GLY A 112 -18.28 -11.92 -6.46
N ALA A 113 -18.57 -11.33 -7.63
CA ALA A 113 -18.43 -11.98 -8.95
C ALA A 113 -17.07 -11.77 -9.64
N ASP A 114 -16.33 -10.71 -9.31
CA ASP A 114 -14.98 -10.41 -9.81
C ASP A 114 -13.92 -10.71 -8.71
N SER A 115 -14.10 -11.81 -7.96
CA SER A 115 -13.19 -12.18 -6.89
C SER A 115 -12.15 -13.21 -7.30
N ALA A 116 -10.99 -13.06 -6.67
CA ALA A 116 -10.06 -14.15 -6.48
C ALA A 116 -10.82 -15.35 -5.89
N THR A 117 -10.74 -16.47 -6.58
CA THR A 117 -11.29 -17.77 -6.25
C THR A 117 -10.42 -18.47 -5.20
N ALA A 118 -11.05 -18.89 -4.11
CA ALA A 118 -10.37 -19.67 -3.09
C ALA A 118 -9.85 -21.00 -3.65
N ASP A 119 -8.64 -21.37 -3.24
CA ASP A 119 -7.87 -22.54 -3.67
C ASP A 119 -7.45 -22.53 -5.16
N VAL A 120 -7.66 -21.41 -5.85
CA VAL A 120 -7.07 -21.11 -7.18
C VAL A 120 -6.04 -20.00 -7.02
N ASP A 121 -6.45 -18.82 -6.53
CA ASP A 121 -5.59 -17.62 -6.47
C ASP A 121 -5.05 -17.35 -5.06
N TYR A 122 -5.76 -17.84 -4.03
CA TYR A 122 -5.30 -17.81 -2.63
C TYR A 122 -5.91 -18.94 -1.81
N SER A 123 -5.27 -19.34 -0.72
CA SER A 123 -5.88 -20.28 0.23
C SER A 123 -6.77 -19.56 1.25
N ALA A 124 -8.08 -19.83 1.21
CA ALA A 124 -9.00 -19.34 2.23
C ALA A 124 -8.61 -19.88 3.62
N SER A 125 -8.50 -19.00 4.60
CA SER A 125 -7.99 -19.38 5.93
C SER A 125 -8.49 -18.45 7.02
N THR A 126 -8.43 -18.94 8.25
CA THR A 126 -8.55 -18.11 9.46
C THR A 126 -7.22 -18.14 10.21
N GLY A 127 -6.94 -17.08 10.95
CA GLY A 127 -5.68 -16.98 11.68
C GLY A 127 -5.74 -15.99 12.83
N THR A 128 -4.61 -15.88 13.51
CA THR A 128 -4.39 -14.88 14.56
C THR A 128 -3.09 -14.15 14.31
N VAL A 129 -3.07 -12.85 14.60
CA VAL A 129 -1.86 -12.03 14.56
C VAL A 129 -1.74 -11.27 15.89
N THR A 130 -0.50 -11.10 16.35
CA THR A 130 -0.20 -10.40 17.59
C THR A 130 0.67 -9.18 17.29
N ILE A 131 0.19 -8.01 17.67
CA ILE A 131 0.99 -6.79 17.75
C ILE A 131 1.66 -6.79 19.12
N LEU A 132 2.98 -6.96 19.15
CA LEU A 132 3.75 -7.05 20.39
C LEU A 132 3.69 -5.73 21.17
N ALA A 133 3.79 -5.82 22.50
CA ALA A 133 3.86 -4.66 23.38
C ALA A 133 4.91 -3.64 22.91
N GLY A 134 4.53 -2.37 22.88
CA GLY A 134 5.37 -1.26 22.40
C GLY A 134 5.39 -1.07 20.88
N TYR A 135 4.84 -2.00 20.09
CA TYR A 135 4.69 -1.84 18.63
C TYR A 135 3.29 -1.33 18.27
N THR A 136 3.17 -0.79 17.06
CA THR A 136 1.92 -0.23 16.53
C THR A 136 1.38 -1.00 15.34
N SER A 137 2.08 -2.04 14.86
CA SER A 137 1.63 -2.83 13.72
C SER A 137 2.18 -4.25 13.75
N ALA A 138 1.52 -5.14 13.02
CA ALA A 138 1.98 -6.47 12.71
C ALA A 138 1.57 -6.87 11.28
N THR A 139 2.37 -7.72 10.67
CA THR A 139 2.11 -8.26 9.33
C THR A 139 1.32 -9.55 9.39
N ILE A 140 0.34 -9.70 8.52
CA ILE A 140 -0.38 -10.94 8.27
C ILE A 140 0.16 -11.54 6.97
N ALA A 141 0.68 -12.76 7.02
CA ALA A 141 1.08 -13.48 5.82
C ALA A 141 -0.16 -13.89 5.00
N LEU A 142 -0.13 -13.64 3.71
CA LEU A 142 -1.19 -13.97 2.78
C LEU A 142 -0.78 -15.23 1.99
N PRO A 143 -1.58 -16.30 1.96
CA PRO A 143 -1.26 -17.51 1.21
C PRO A 143 -1.69 -17.34 -0.26
N ILE A 144 -1.00 -16.45 -0.98
CA ILE A 144 -1.22 -16.22 -2.42
C ILE A 144 -0.67 -17.41 -3.19
N LEU A 145 -1.50 -17.96 -4.08
CA LEU A 145 -1.12 -19.02 -4.98
C LEU A 145 -0.56 -18.39 -6.26
N SER A 146 0.19 -19.16 -7.03
CA SER A 146 0.75 -18.67 -8.29
C SER A 146 0.60 -19.76 -9.32
N ASP A 147 0.19 -19.36 -10.51
CA ASP A 147 0.15 -20.27 -11.64
C ASP A 147 0.74 -19.66 -12.93
N ALA A 148 0.39 -20.24 -14.09
CA ALA A 148 0.94 -19.88 -15.39
C ALA A 148 -0.09 -19.27 -16.35
N SER A 149 -1.35 -19.21 -15.92
CA SER A 149 -2.44 -18.48 -16.56
C SER A 149 -2.12 -17.00 -16.48
N ILE A 150 -2.73 -16.21 -17.37
CA ILE A 150 -2.72 -14.76 -17.21
C ILE A 150 -4.13 -14.37 -16.84
N GLU A 151 -4.22 -13.54 -15.83
CA GLU A 151 -5.46 -13.18 -15.19
C GLU A 151 -5.52 -11.66 -15.06
N SER A 152 -6.75 -11.13 -14.99
CA SER A 152 -6.93 -9.72 -14.63
C SER A 152 -6.60 -9.53 -13.15
N ASN A 153 -6.55 -8.28 -12.67
CA ASN A 153 -6.44 -8.06 -11.23
C ASN A 153 -7.69 -8.61 -10.52
N GLU A 154 -7.47 -9.40 -9.48
CA GLU A 154 -8.54 -10.04 -8.72
C GLU A 154 -8.50 -9.64 -7.25
N THR A 155 -9.62 -9.79 -6.54
CA THR A 155 -9.71 -9.34 -5.13
C THR A 155 -10.29 -10.36 -4.17
N PHE A 156 -9.79 -10.38 -2.94
CA PHE A 156 -10.42 -11.04 -1.79
C PHE A 156 -10.42 -10.13 -0.56
N THR A 157 -11.23 -10.48 0.46
CA THR A 157 -11.30 -9.73 1.72
C THR A 157 -10.44 -10.36 2.80
N LEU A 158 -9.70 -9.52 3.52
CA LEU A 158 -9.25 -9.81 4.88
C LEU A 158 -10.22 -9.17 5.87
N THR A 159 -10.88 -9.99 6.70
CA THR A 159 -11.76 -9.52 7.78
C THR A 159 -11.14 -9.80 9.13
N VAL A 160 -10.94 -8.76 9.95
CA VAL A 160 -10.59 -8.88 11.37
C VAL A 160 -11.88 -9.12 12.16
N ASN A 161 -11.97 -10.27 12.83
CA ASN A 161 -13.20 -10.71 13.51
C ASN A 161 -13.25 -10.26 14.98
N SER A 162 -12.09 -10.18 15.64
CA SER A 162 -12.01 -9.80 17.05
C SER A 162 -10.64 -9.23 17.40
N VAL A 163 -10.60 -8.40 18.45
CA VAL A 163 -9.39 -7.81 19.02
C VAL A 163 -9.42 -8.00 20.53
N SER A 164 -8.27 -8.30 21.14
CA SER A 164 -8.17 -8.50 22.59
C SER A 164 -8.23 -7.20 23.39
N ALA A 165 -7.91 -6.06 22.76
CA ALA A 165 -7.92 -4.74 23.36
C ALA A 165 -8.22 -3.66 22.30
N GLY A 166 -8.84 -2.57 22.75
CA GLY A 166 -9.23 -1.44 21.90
C GLY A 166 -10.51 -1.68 21.09
N THR A 167 -10.84 -0.71 20.25
CA THR A 167 -12.00 -0.74 19.37
C THR A 167 -11.57 -1.00 17.94
N LEU A 168 -12.17 -1.98 17.28
CA LEU A 168 -11.97 -2.21 15.85
C LEU A 168 -12.77 -1.16 15.06
N VAL A 169 -12.07 -0.23 14.40
CA VAL A 169 -12.69 0.89 13.68
C VAL A 169 -12.75 0.68 12.16
N ASN A 170 -11.81 -0.10 11.61
CA ASN A 170 -11.91 -0.67 10.27
C ASN A 170 -11.58 -2.17 10.33
N SER A 171 -12.59 -3.01 10.11
CA SER A 171 -12.48 -4.46 10.26
C SER A 171 -12.19 -5.18 8.96
N THR A 172 -12.19 -4.51 7.81
CA THR A 172 -12.06 -5.14 6.50
C THR A 172 -11.02 -4.43 5.66
N ALA A 173 -10.25 -5.22 4.91
CA ALA A 173 -9.34 -4.77 3.88
C ALA A 173 -9.58 -5.55 2.59
N SER A 174 -9.56 -4.85 1.47
CA SER A 174 -9.49 -5.43 0.14
C SER A 174 -8.05 -5.77 -0.17
N ILE A 175 -7.82 -7.02 -0.58
CA ILE A 175 -6.52 -7.48 -1.04
C ILE A 175 -6.62 -7.70 -2.54
N THR A 176 -5.84 -6.94 -3.31
CA THR A 176 -5.74 -7.07 -4.77
C THR A 176 -4.56 -7.96 -5.11
N ILE A 177 -4.81 -9.02 -5.89
CA ILE A 177 -3.81 -9.88 -6.47
C ILE A 177 -3.57 -9.42 -7.90
N HIS A 178 -2.31 -9.12 -8.19
CA HIS A 178 -1.81 -8.89 -9.54
C HIS A 178 -1.18 -10.17 -10.06
N ASP A 179 -1.44 -10.50 -11.32
CA ASP A 179 -0.74 -11.59 -11.98
C ASP A 179 0.79 -11.35 -11.96
N SER A 180 1.54 -12.43 -11.84
CA SER A 180 2.98 -12.44 -11.97
C SER A 180 3.40 -12.16 -13.41
N THR A 181 4.63 -11.68 -13.64
CA THR A 181 5.12 -11.61 -15.03
C THR A 181 5.31 -13.02 -15.58
N LYS A 182 4.40 -13.47 -16.46
CA LYS A 182 4.51 -14.74 -17.19
C LYS A 182 5.89 -14.86 -17.84
N THR A 183 6.68 -15.84 -17.41
CA THR A 183 7.84 -16.28 -18.19
C THR A 183 7.32 -17.10 -19.36
N VAL A 184 7.34 -16.55 -20.57
CA VAL A 184 6.97 -17.29 -21.79
C VAL A 184 8.01 -18.37 -22.05
N THR A 185 7.63 -19.64 -21.89
CA THR A 185 8.49 -20.82 -22.11
C THR A 185 8.21 -21.54 -23.42
N SER A 186 7.12 -21.19 -24.10
CA SER A 186 6.68 -21.82 -25.36
C SER A 186 6.02 -20.84 -26.33
N SER A 187 5.99 -21.20 -27.61
CA SER A 187 5.36 -20.38 -28.67
C SER A 187 3.82 -20.36 -28.57
N THR A 188 3.21 -21.34 -27.91
CA THR A 188 1.78 -21.40 -27.61
C THR A 188 1.37 -20.40 -26.52
N GLU A 189 2.24 -20.16 -25.54
CA GLU A 189 2.04 -19.15 -24.49
C GLU A 189 2.12 -17.71 -25.01
N LEU A 190 2.64 -17.53 -26.23
CA LEU A 190 2.68 -16.24 -26.89
C LEU A 190 1.29 -15.80 -27.40
N SER A 191 0.41 -16.76 -27.70
CA SER A 191 -0.96 -16.49 -28.12
C SER A 191 -1.92 -16.22 -26.96
N SER A 192 -1.61 -16.68 -25.73
CA SER A 192 -2.35 -16.23 -24.55
C SER A 192 -1.99 -14.78 -24.25
N LEU A 193 -0.68 -14.46 -24.22
CA LEU A 193 -0.18 -13.11 -23.98
C LEU A 193 -0.74 -12.05 -24.96
N SER A 194 -1.13 -12.46 -26.17
CA SER A 194 -1.78 -11.56 -27.13
C SER A 194 -3.19 -11.14 -26.69
N ALA A 195 -3.97 -12.05 -26.10
CA ALA A 195 -5.28 -11.74 -25.55
C ALA A 195 -5.16 -10.87 -24.29
N ASP A 196 -4.20 -11.17 -23.43
CA ASP A 196 -4.07 -10.49 -22.14
C ASP A 196 -3.57 -9.06 -22.28
N VAL A 197 -2.65 -8.81 -23.21
CA VAL A 197 -2.24 -7.44 -23.57
C VAL A 197 -3.44 -6.64 -24.08
N VAL A 198 -4.35 -7.26 -24.82
CA VAL A 198 -5.56 -6.60 -25.32
C VAL A 198 -6.48 -6.25 -24.15
N ASP A 199 -6.69 -7.16 -23.22
CA ASP A 199 -7.55 -6.95 -22.05
C ASP A 199 -6.98 -5.90 -21.09
N SER A 200 -5.66 -5.94 -20.83
CA SER A 200 -4.94 -4.95 -20.01
C SER A 200 -5.02 -3.54 -20.60
N ILE A 201 -4.81 -3.40 -21.91
CA ILE A 201 -4.96 -2.11 -22.60
C ILE A 201 -6.43 -1.65 -22.58
N ASN A 202 -7.39 -2.55 -22.78
CA ASN A 202 -8.82 -2.23 -22.73
C ASN A 202 -9.24 -1.68 -21.36
N SER A 203 -8.77 -2.33 -20.29
CA SER A 203 -8.96 -1.86 -18.91
C SER A 203 -8.33 -0.48 -18.69
N SER A 204 -7.07 -0.29 -19.11
CA SER A 204 -6.36 1.00 -18.99
C SER A 204 -7.06 2.14 -19.75
N ILE A 205 -7.60 1.85 -20.93
CA ILE A 205 -8.40 2.82 -21.71
C ILE A 205 -9.68 3.18 -20.95
N THR A 206 -10.37 2.18 -20.38
CA THR A 206 -11.59 2.39 -19.60
C THR A 206 -11.32 3.33 -18.43
N THR A 207 -10.30 3.03 -17.60
CA THR A 207 -9.89 3.89 -16.48
C THR A 207 -9.52 5.30 -16.93
N SER A 208 -8.73 5.43 -18.01
CA SER A 208 -8.32 6.74 -18.53
C SER A 208 -9.52 7.57 -19.01
N LEU A 209 -10.54 6.95 -19.61
CA LEU A 209 -11.76 7.62 -20.03
C LEU A 209 -12.60 8.07 -18.83
N GLU A 210 -12.69 7.24 -17.78
CA GLU A 210 -13.36 7.59 -16.53
C GLU A 210 -12.67 8.77 -15.83
N ASP A 211 -11.35 8.75 -15.76
CA ASP A 211 -10.54 9.84 -15.19
C ASP A 211 -10.69 11.14 -15.97
N ALA A 212 -10.66 11.07 -17.30
CA ALA A 212 -10.88 12.23 -18.17
C ALA A 212 -12.29 12.80 -17.98
N TYR A 213 -13.30 11.95 -17.82
CA TYR A 213 -14.68 12.35 -17.56
C TYR A 213 -14.82 13.07 -16.20
N ASN A 214 -14.25 12.48 -15.15
CA ASN A 214 -14.25 13.06 -13.80
C ASN A 214 -13.49 14.40 -13.76
N THR A 215 -12.36 14.48 -14.47
CA THR A 215 -11.57 15.72 -14.61
C THR A 215 -12.39 16.80 -15.33
N ALA A 216 -13.08 16.46 -16.41
CA ALA A 216 -13.94 17.39 -17.14
C ALA A 216 -15.13 17.87 -16.29
N ALA A 217 -15.77 16.98 -15.53
CA ALA A 217 -16.84 17.33 -14.59
C ALA A 217 -16.35 18.30 -13.51
N THR A 218 -15.19 18.02 -12.92
CA THR A 218 -14.53 18.88 -11.93
C THR A 218 -14.22 20.26 -12.50
N ASN A 219 -13.59 20.33 -13.68
CA ASN A 219 -13.29 21.61 -14.34
C ASN A 219 -14.54 22.42 -14.66
N ALA A 220 -15.66 21.75 -14.97
CA ALA A 220 -16.95 22.38 -15.20
C ALA A 220 -17.73 22.74 -13.91
N SER A 221 -17.18 22.41 -12.73
CA SER A 221 -17.86 22.51 -11.43
C SER A 221 -19.22 21.80 -11.43
N LYS A 222 -19.28 20.61 -12.05
CA LYS A 222 -20.45 19.75 -12.12
C LYS A 222 -20.20 18.43 -11.41
N THR A 223 -21.26 17.81 -10.94
CA THR A 223 -21.26 16.42 -10.46
C THR A 223 -22.01 15.60 -11.49
N TRP A 224 -21.28 14.97 -12.40
CA TRP A 224 -21.87 14.05 -13.37
C TRP A 224 -21.85 12.64 -12.79
N ALA A 225 -22.93 11.87 -12.98
CA ALA A 225 -22.94 10.47 -12.56
C ALA A 225 -22.01 9.66 -13.48
N LEU A 226 -21.06 8.95 -12.89
CA LEU A 226 -20.23 8.00 -13.63
C LEU A 226 -21.05 6.75 -13.92
N ASP A 227 -21.20 6.41 -15.20
CA ASP A 227 -21.70 5.11 -15.64
C ASP A 227 -20.56 4.35 -16.31
N SER A 228 -19.85 3.56 -15.51
CA SER A 228 -18.71 2.76 -15.96
C SER A 228 -19.06 1.86 -17.15
N THR A 229 -20.31 1.41 -17.26
CA THR A 229 -20.73 0.53 -18.35
C THR A 229 -20.66 1.21 -19.73
N VAL A 230 -20.81 2.53 -19.80
CA VAL A 230 -20.68 3.31 -21.04
C VAL A 230 -19.22 3.36 -21.49
N PHE A 231 -18.29 3.56 -20.55
CA PHE A 231 -16.86 3.62 -20.83
C PHE A 231 -16.31 2.24 -21.20
N THR A 232 -16.70 1.20 -20.48
CA THR A 232 -16.39 -0.20 -20.81
C THR A 232 -16.93 -0.57 -22.19
N THR A 233 -18.14 -0.14 -22.54
CA THR A 233 -18.71 -0.38 -23.89
C THR A 233 -17.92 0.37 -24.97
N ALA A 234 -17.50 1.61 -24.72
CA ALA A 234 -16.68 2.37 -25.64
C ALA A 234 -15.31 1.73 -25.86
N ALA A 235 -14.65 1.27 -24.78
CA ALA A 235 -13.38 0.57 -24.84
C ALA A 235 -13.52 -0.79 -25.57
N ASN A 236 -14.56 -1.56 -25.27
CA ASN A 236 -14.86 -2.84 -25.95
C ASN A 236 -15.09 -2.71 -27.46
N ASN A 237 -15.50 -1.54 -27.97
CA ASN A 237 -15.59 -1.32 -29.41
C ASN A 237 -14.23 -1.09 -30.09
N LEU A 238 -13.20 -0.73 -29.33
CA LEU A 238 -11.81 -0.62 -29.79
C LEU A 238 -11.07 -1.97 -29.73
N VAL A 239 -11.50 -2.87 -28.83
CA VAL A 239 -10.92 -4.21 -28.62
C VAL A 239 -10.75 -5.02 -29.91
N PRO A 240 -11.71 -5.12 -30.85
CA PRO A 240 -11.51 -5.90 -32.07
C PRO A 240 -10.33 -5.42 -32.92
N GLY A 241 -10.13 -4.09 -33.01
CA GLY A 241 -9.02 -3.50 -33.75
C GLY A 241 -7.68 -3.73 -33.04
N LEU A 242 -7.66 -3.53 -31.72
CA LEU A 242 -6.50 -3.78 -30.88
C LEU A 242 -6.08 -5.26 -30.93
N LYS A 243 -7.05 -6.17 -30.80
CA LYS A 243 -6.86 -7.62 -30.91
C LYS A 243 -6.24 -8.00 -32.24
N THR A 244 -6.71 -7.41 -33.34
CA THR A 244 -6.16 -7.67 -34.67
C THR A 244 -4.68 -7.26 -34.75
N ILE A 245 -4.31 -6.10 -34.21
CA ILE A 245 -2.92 -5.60 -34.22
C ILE A 245 -2.01 -6.50 -33.35
N VAL A 246 -2.46 -6.82 -32.15
CA VAL A 246 -1.69 -7.58 -31.16
C VAL A 246 -1.54 -9.06 -31.59
N ASP A 247 -2.60 -9.67 -32.15
CA ASP A 247 -2.53 -11.04 -32.70
C ASP A 247 -1.59 -11.14 -33.89
N VAL A 248 -1.54 -10.12 -34.76
CA VAL A 248 -0.58 -10.08 -35.88
C VAL A 248 0.85 -10.00 -35.36
N PHE A 249 1.11 -9.14 -34.36
CA PHE A 249 2.43 -8.99 -33.77
C PHE A 249 2.94 -10.30 -33.15
N TYR A 250 2.15 -10.89 -32.23
CA TYR A 250 2.53 -12.14 -31.58
C TYR A 250 2.51 -13.33 -32.55
N GLY A 251 1.65 -13.33 -33.57
CA GLY A 251 1.63 -14.34 -34.63
C GLY A 251 2.91 -14.37 -35.47
N ILE A 252 3.49 -13.21 -35.77
CA ILE A 252 4.80 -13.11 -36.45
C ILE A 252 5.89 -13.69 -35.56
N ILE A 253 5.99 -13.24 -34.30
CA ILE A 253 7.01 -13.72 -33.36
C ILE A 253 6.89 -15.24 -33.15
N LYS A 254 5.67 -15.77 -33.00
CA LYS A 254 5.40 -17.20 -32.88
C LYS A 254 5.97 -17.98 -34.07
N THR A 255 5.69 -17.52 -35.29
CA THR A 255 6.13 -18.18 -36.53
C THR A 255 7.66 -18.22 -36.64
N GLU A 256 8.33 -17.15 -36.22
CA GLU A 256 9.79 -17.08 -36.20
C GLU A 256 10.41 -17.96 -35.11
N ILE A 257 9.81 -18.02 -33.91
CA ILE A 257 10.21 -18.96 -32.84
C ILE A 257 10.12 -20.40 -33.35
N ASP A 258 8.97 -20.78 -33.93
CA ASP A 258 8.74 -22.14 -34.41
C ASP A 258 9.72 -22.51 -35.54
N SER A 259 10.04 -21.56 -36.44
CA SER A 259 10.98 -21.76 -37.54
C SER A 259 12.43 -21.92 -37.06
N ALA A 260 12.85 -21.14 -36.07
CA ALA A 260 14.17 -21.26 -35.47
C ALA A 260 14.32 -22.54 -34.64
N ALA A 261 13.29 -22.92 -33.90
CA ALA A 261 13.26 -24.17 -33.15
C ALA A 261 13.38 -25.39 -34.09
N ALA A 262 12.71 -25.36 -35.25
CA ALA A 262 12.80 -26.42 -36.25
C ALA A 262 14.18 -26.55 -36.92
N THR A 263 15.01 -25.49 -36.86
CA THR A 263 16.32 -25.44 -37.51
C THR A 263 17.50 -25.46 -36.54
N GLU A 264 17.24 -25.45 -35.23
CA GLU A 264 18.23 -25.34 -34.14
C GLU A 264 19.17 -24.12 -34.29
N ASP A 265 18.78 -23.10 -35.08
CA ASP A 265 19.60 -21.93 -35.37
C ASP A 265 19.17 -20.71 -34.55
N VAL A 266 19.83 -20.53 -33.41
CA VAL A 266 19.61 -19.41 -32.47
C VAL A 266 20.02 -18.06 -33.09
N SER A 267 20.90 -18.03 -34.09
CA SER A 267 21.31 -16.79 -34.76
C SER A 267 20.26 -16.33 -35.77
N ALA A 268 19.63 -17.28 -36.46
CA ALA A 268 18.45 -17.01 -37.29
C ALA A 268 17.29 -16.47 -36.44
N PHE A 269 17.05 -17.05 -35.26
CA PHE A 269 16.06 -16.55 -34.30
C PHE A 269 16.26 -15.07 -33.94
N ALA A 270 17.46 -14.71 -33.49
CA ALA A 270 17.80 -13.35 -33.08
C ALA A 270 17.65 -12.36 -34.25
N THR A 271 18.04 -12.77 -35.46
CA THR A 271 17.92 -11.93 -36.66
C THR A 271 16.46 -11.72 -37.05
N SER A 272 15.65 -12.77 -37.04
CA SER A 272 14.21 -12.69 -37.33
C SER A 272 13.45 -11.83 -36.31
N LEU A 273 13.79 -11.93 -35.02
CA LEU A 273 13.17 -11.09 -33.98
C LEU A 273 13.51 -9.60 -34.18
N MET A 274 14.76 -9.29 -34.55
CA MET A 274 15.18 -7.93 -34.90
C MET A 274 14.45 -7.42 -36.15
N VAL A 275 14.23 -8.27 -37.16
CA VAL A 275 13.48 -7.92 -38.38
C VAL A 275 11.99 -7.72 -38.08
N ALA A 276 11.37 -8.54 -37.24
CA ALA A 276 9.97 -8.38 -36.82
C ALA A 276 9.74 -7.08 -36.03
N ASN A 277 10.66 -6.72 -35.13
CA ASN A 277 10.64 -5.44 -34.43
C ASN A 277 10.79 -4.25 -35.40
N ALA A 278 11.68 -4.36 -36.39
CA ALA A 278 11.88 -3.33 -37.40
C ALA A 278 10.72 -3.21 -38.40
N ALA A 279 10.06 -4.31 -38.74
CA ALA A 279 8.97 -4.37 -39.71
C ALA A 279 7.64 -3.84 -39.16
N THR A 280 7.41 -3.96 -37.86
CA THR A 280 6.13 -3.58 -37.22
C THR A 280 6.03 -2.09 -36.92
N LYS A 281 7.15 -1.34 -36.83
CA LYS A 281 7.20 0.10 -36.51
C LYS A 281 6.41 0.56 -35.26
N LEU A 282 5.87 -0.37 -34.47
CA LEU A 282 5.01 -0.09 -33.32
C LEU A 282 5.78 0.55 -32.14
N PHE A 283 7.11 0.42 -32.13
CA PHE A 283 8.00 1.03 -31.13
C PHE A 283 9.10 1.88 -31.77
N ASP A 284 8.82 2.57 -32.88
CA ASP A 284 9.71 3.65 -33.30
C ASP A 284 9.37 4.89 -32.44
N PRO A 285 10.19 5.27 -31.45
CA PRO A 285 9.93 6.43 -30.60
C PRO A 285 9.88 7.74 -31.40
N THR A 286 10.33 7.74 -32.67
CA THR A 286 10.21 8.90 -33.56
C THR A 286 8.86 9.00 -34.28
N THR A 287 8.03 7.94 -34.23
CA THR A 287 6.68 7.93 -34.83
C THR A 287 5.55 8.19 -33.83
N ILE A 288 5.81 8.13 -32.52
CA ILE A 288 4.91 8.65 -31.47
C ILE A 288 5.17 10.15 -31.29
N ILE A 289 5.09 10.91 -32.38
CA ILE A 289 4.91 12.36 -32.32
C ILE A 289 3.80 12.68 -33.31
N GLY A 290 2.57 12.54 -32.83
CA GLY A 290 1.46 13.34 -33.34
C GLY A 290 1.70 14.78 -32.90
N THR A 291 2.46 15.55 -33.68
CA THR A 291 2.25 16.99 -33.73
C THR A 291 0.92 17.21 -34.45
N ASN A 292 -0.14 17.42 -33.67
CA ASN A 292 -1.13 18.49 -33.80
C ASN A 292 -2.19 18.37 -32.72
#